data_AF-A0A090QFN9-F1
#
_entry.id   AF-A0A090QFN9-F1
#
_cell.length_a   1.000
_cell.length_b   1.000
_cell.length_c   1.000
_cell.angle_alpha   90.00
_cell.angle_beta   90.00
_cell.angle_gamma   90.00
#
_symmetry.space_group_name_H-M   'P 1'
#
loop_
_entity.id
_entity.type
_entity.pdbx_description
1 polymer ?
#
loop_
_entity_poly.entity_id
_entity_poly.type
_entity_poly.pdbx_seq_one_letter_code
_entity_poly.pdbx_strand_id
1 'polypeptide(L)'
;MTLLVFAATITTSCGSQKSSKKSATAGAEKKKPKKGGIQPYTKVITKDAKSDEGLFTVHQVEDKYFYEIPDSLFNREMLMVTRIAKTASGLGFGGGKQNTETLRWQRKNDNVF
;
A
#
# COMPACT_ATOMS: atom_id res chain seq x y z
N MET A 1 -25.43 -27.39 -53.05
CA MET A 1 -24.73 -27.36 -54.35
C MET A 1 -24.97 -25.99 -54.96
N THR A 2 -23.95 -25.42 -55.62
CA THR A 2 -23.81 -24.02 -56.08
C THR A 2 -23.34 -23.05 -54.97
N LEU A 3 -22.03 -22.81 -54.73
CA LEU A 3 -20.95 -22.23 -55.56
C LEU A 3 -21.10 -20.68 -55.63
N LEU A 4 -20.35 -19.85 -54.87
CA LEU A 4 -18.96 -19.34 -55.00
C LEU A 4 -18.90 -17.94 -55.66
N VAL A 5 -17.85 -17.16 -55.31
CA VAL A 5 -17.29 -15.93 -55.94
C VAL A 5 -17.88 -14.59 -55.44
N PHE A 6 -17.26 -13.77 -54.56
CA PHE A 6 -15.98 -13.01 -54.57
C PHE A 6 -15.87 -11.92 -55.67
N ALA A 7 -16.03 -10.63 -55.32
CA ALA A 7 -15.10 -9.53 -55.66
C ALA A 7 -15.68 -8.11 -55.41
N ALA A 8 -14.95 -7.39 -54.55
CA ALA A 8 -14.71 -5.94 -54.43
C ALA A 8 -15.62 -4.90 -55.14
N THR A 9 -15.97 -3.85 -54.39
CA THR A 9 -15.56 -2.47 -54.72
C THR A 9 -15.64 -1.58 -53.49
N ILE A 10 -14.49 -1.02 -53.11
CA ILE A 10 -14.34 0.02 -52.10
C ILE A 10 -14.76 1.34 -52.74
N THR A 11 -15.74 2.03 -52.16
CA THR A 11 -15.98 3.45 -52.44
C THR A 11 -15.76 4.25 -51.16
N THR A 12 -14.70 5.05 -51.19
CA THR A 12 -14.36 6.02 -50.16
C THR A 12 -15.24 7.25 -50.37
N SER A 13 -16.16 7.53 -49.44
CA SER A 13 -16.78 8.85 -49.32
C SER A 13 -16.56 9.37 -47.90
N CYS A 14 -15.92 10.53 -47.85
CA CYS A 14 -15.52 11.24 -46.65
C CYS A 14 -16.74 11.96 -46.07
N GLY A 15 -17.14 11.60 -44.86
CA GLY A 15 -18.23 12.23 -44.12
C GLY A 15 -17.84 12.43 -42.66
N SER A 16 -17.16 13.54 -42.39
CA SER A 16 -16.82 14.00 -41.04
C SER A 16 -18.08 14.31 -40.23
N GLN A 17 -18.46 13.42 -39.31
CA GLN A 17 -19.40 13.77 -38.23
C GLN A 17 -18.84 13.34 -36.88
N LYS A 18 -18.02 14.24 -36.34
CA LYS A 18 -17.43 14.18 -35.01
C LYS A 18 -18.56 14.37 -33.99
N SER A 19 -19.26 13.30 -33.63
CA SER A 19 -20.15 13.33 -32.47
C SER A 19 -19.28 13.33 -31.21
N SER A 20 -19.21 14.48 -30.56
CA SER A 20 -18.67 14.63 -29.22
C SER A 20 -19.57 13.89 -28.24
N LYS A 21 -19.34 12.58 -28.11
CA LYS A 21 -19.88 11.82 -26.98
C LYS A 21 -19.12 12.30 -25.74
N LYS A 22 -19.68 13.32 -25.11
CA LYS A 22 -19.33 13.81 -23.78
C LYS A 22 -19.30 12.58 -22.88
N SER A 23 -18.09 12.10 -22.60
CA SER A 23 -17.83 11.12 -21.56
C SER A 23 -18.33 11.76 -20.27
N ALA A 24 -19.57 11.44 -19.91
CA ALA A 24 -20.01 11.59 -18.54
C ALA A 24 -19.06 10.70 -17.75
N THR A 25 -18.11 11.33 -17.07
CA THR A 25 -17.33 10.68 -16.03
C THR A 25 -18.35 10.24 -15.00
N ALA A 26 -18.83 9.00 -15.14
CA ALA A 26 -19.55 8.31 -14.09
C ALA A 26 -18.60 8.37 -12.91
N GLY A 27 -18.93 9.23 -11.94
CA GLY A 27 -18.23 9.29 -10.67
C GLY A 27 -18.20 7.86 -10.18
N ALA A 28 -17.00 7.28 -10.12
CA ALA A 28 -16.81 5.96 -9.57
C ALA A 28 -17.33 6.02 -8.14
N GLU A 29 -18.53 5.49 -7.96
CA GLU A 29 -19.20 5.41 -6.68
C GLU A 29 -18.21 4.71 -5.75
N LYS A 30 -17.69 5.45 -4.75
CA LYS A 30 -16.72 4.92 -3.79
C LYS A 30 -17.41 3.74 -3.10
N LYS A 31 -17.11 2.52 -3.56
CA LYS A 31 -17.60 1.29 -2.96
C LYS A 31 -17.39 1.39 -1.47
N LYS A 32 -18.48 1.43 -0.71
CA LYS A 32 -18.40 1.41 0.76
C LYS A 32 -17.58 0.18 1.14
N PRO A 33 -16.60 0.32 2.04
CA PRO A 33 -15.79 -0.81 2.48
C PRO A 33 -16.72 -1.90 2.99
N LYS A 34 -16.51 -3.13 2.49
CA LYS A 34 -17.25 -4.31 2.99
C LYS A 34 -16.96 -4.45 4.48
N LYS A 35 -17.96 -4.80 5.27
CA LYS A 35 -17.82 -5.01 6.71
C LYS A 35 -16.74 -6.08 6.95
N GLY A 36 -15.62 -5.69 7.56
CA GLY A 36 -14.45 -6.54 7.80
C GLY A 36 -13.29 -6.42 6.79
N GLY A 37 -13.39 -5.57 5.77
CA GLY A 37 -12.26 -5.27 4.87
C GLY A 37 -11.31 -4.19 5.41
N ILE A 38 -10.19 -3.99 4.72
CA ILE A 38 -9.21 -2.92 5.03
C ILE A 38 -9.91 -1.56 5.13
N GLN A 39 -9.67 -0.86 6.22
CA GLN A 39 -10.22 0.48 6.42
C GLN A 39 -9.52 1.49 5.50
N PRO A 40 -10.25 2.53 5.02
CA PRO A 40 -9.61 3.62 4.28
C PRO A 40 -8.49 4.27 5.09
N TYR A 41 -7.38 4.57 4.44
CA TYR A 41 -6.20 5.15 5.08
C TYR A 41 -6.52 6.37 5.96
N THR A 42 -7.24 7.34 5.41
CA THR A 42 -7.61 8.59 6.11
C THR A 42 -8.55 8.41 7.30
N LYS A 43 -9.14 7.22 7.46
CA LYS A 43 -9.91 6.85 8.65
C LYS A 43 -9.04 6.33 9.78
N VAL A 44 -7.87 5.76 9.45
CA VAL A 44 -6.93 5.18 10.42
C VAL A 44 -5.87 6.22 10.78
N ILE A 45 -5.25 6.84 9.77
CA ILE A 45 -4.29 7.92 9.92
C ILE A 45 -5.02 9.24 9.64
N THR A 46 -5.40 9.92 10.71
CA THR A 46 -6.11 11.21 10.63
C THR A 46 -5.12 12.34 10.36
N LYS A 47 -5.63 13.55 10.08
CA LYS A 47 -4.77 14.74 9.88
C LYS A 47 -4.04 15.18 11.15
N ASP A 48 -4.55 14.78 12.30
CA ASP A 48 -3.97 15.12 13.61
C ASP A 48 -2.92 14.08 14.06
N ALA A 49 -2.68 13.05 13.23
CA ALA A 49 -1.65 12.05 13.49
C ALA A 49 -0.26 12.70 13.56
N LYS A 50 0.53 12.33 14.57
CA LYS A 50 1.94 12.67 14.62
C LYS A 50 2.74 11.54 13.97
N SER A 51 3.50 11.86 12.94
CA SER A 51 4.23 10.88 12.14
C SER A 51 5.72 11.06 12.33
N ASP A 52 6.44 9.95 12.45
CA ASP A 52 7.89 9.88 12.43
C ASP A 52 8.33 8.97 11.28
N GLU A 53 9.22 9.47 10.43
CA GLU A 53 9.67 8.77 9.22
C GLU A 53 11.00 8.05 9.48
N GLY A 54 11.09 6.79 9.04
CA GLY A 54 12.28 5.97 9.22
C GLY A 54 12.24 4.71 8.38
N LEU A 55 12.82 3.61 8.89
CA LEU A 55 12.67 2.29 8.25
C LEU A 55 11.20 1.91 8.09
N PHE A 56 10.41 2.24 9.12
CA PHE A 56 8.95 2.24 9.09
C PHE A 56 8.49 3.66 9.40
N THR A 57 7.43 4.12 8.74
CA THR A 57 6.72 5.32 9.21
C THR A 57 5.91 4.92 10.44
N VAL A 58 6.07 5.64 11.53
CA VAL A 58 5.31 5.41 12.76
C VAL A 58 4.34 6.56 12.95
N HIS A 59 3.05 6.26 13.04
CA HIS A 59 2.01 7.24 13.33
C HIS A 59 1.48 7.04 14.74
N GLN A 60 1.43 8.12 15.51
CA GLN A 60 0.66 8.19 16.74
C GLN A 60 -0.67 8.89 16.47
N VAL A 61 -1.77 8.18 16.73
CA VAL A 61 -3.14 8.72 16.68
C VAL A 61 -3.77 8.45 18.03
N GLU A 62 -4.01 9.52 18.80
CA GLU A 62 -4.41 9.43 20.21
C GLU A 62 -3.38 8.57 21.00
N ASP A 63 -3.84 7.46 21.59
CA ASP A 63 -3.01 6.54 22.39
C ASP A 63 -2.56 5.29 21.60
N LYS A 64 -2.74 5.29 20.27
CA LYS A 64 -2.41 4.16 19.40
C LYS A 64 -1.23 4.47 18.50
N TYR A 65 -0.38 3.46 18.32
CA TYR A 65 0.70 3.47 17.35
C TYR A 65 0.36 2.60 16.15
N PHE A 66 0.55 3.15 14.95
CA PHE A 66 0.40 2.47 13.67
C PHE A 66 1.73 2.50 12.94
N TYR A 67 2.08 1.37 12.31
CA TYR A 67 3.32 1.21 11.54
C TYR A 67 2.98 1.09 10.07
N GLU A 68 3.62 1.90 9.24
CA GLU A 68 3.64 1.70 7.79
C GLU A 68 4.87 0.88 7.43
N ILE A 69 4.63 -0.28 6.85
CA ILE A 69 5.67 -1.16 6.33
C ILE A 69 5.65 -1.02 4.81
N PRO A 70 6.69 -0.43 4.20
CA PRO A 70 6.83 -0.39 2.75
C PRO A 70 6.82 -1.81 2.16
N ASP A 71 6.16 -1.98 1.01
CA ASP A 71 6.05 -3.30 0.37
C ASP A 71 7.42 -3.91 0.05
N SER A 72 8.43 -3.07 -0.17
CA SER A 72 9.82 -3.46 -0.43
C SER A 72 10.52 -4.12 0.76
N LEU A 73 9.98 -3.98 1.98
CA LEU A 73 10.54 -4.58 3.18
C LEU A 73 9.93 -5.95 3.52
N PHE A 74 8.80 -6.33 2.91
CA PHE A 74 8.25 -7.66 3.12
C PHE A 74 9.19 -8.74 2.58
N ASN A 75 9.15 -9.90 3.23
CA ASN A 75 9.98 -11.07 2.93
C ASN A 75 11.49 -10.86 3.07
N ARG A 76 11.95 -9.70 3.53
CA ARG A 76 13.34 -9.45 3.89
C ARG A 76 13.60 -9.91 5.32
N GLU A 77 14.69 -10.62 5.51
CA GLU A 77 15.19 -10.96 6.84
C GLU A 77 15.90 -9.75 7.43
N MET A 78 15.49 -9.36 8.64
CA MET A 78 16.03 -8.22 9.37
C MET A 78 16.58 -8.70 10.71
N LEU A 79 17.82 -8.33 11.01
CA LEU A 79 18.44 -8.63 12.30
C LEU A 79 18.12 -7.51 13.29
N MET A 80 17.36 -7.84 14.34
CA MET A 80 17.09 -6.93 15.45
C MET A 80 18.09 -7.20 16.58
N VAL A 81 18.83 -6.17 16.97
CA VAL A 81 19.79 -6.24 18.08
C VAL A 81 19.35 -5.26 19.16
N THR A 82 18.97 -5.78 20.33
CA THR A 82 18.64 -4.94 21.49
C THR A 82 19.90 -4.70 22.31
N ARG A 83 20.13 -3.45 22.71
CA ARG A 83 21.29 -3.05 23.53
C ARG A 83 20.83 -2.20 24.71
N ILE A 84 21.55 -2.30 25.83
CA ILE A 84 21.35 -1.41 26.97
C ILE A 84 21.87 -0.03 26.59
N ALA A 85 21.01 0.97 26.46
CA ALA A 85 21.45 2.30 26.06
C ALA A 85 22.32 2.98 27.12
N LYS A 86 21.91 2.87 28.40
CA LYS A 86 22.61 3.46 29.54
C LYS A 86 22.25 2.72 30.81
N THR A 87 23.20 2.60 31.73
CA THR A 87 22.98 2.06 33.08
C THR A 87 23.01 3.18 34.12
N ALA A 88 22.51 2.91 35.33
CA ALA A 88 22.58 3.86 36.44
C ALA A 88 24.04 4.23 36.77
N SER A 89 24.27 5.47 37.21
CA SER A 89 25.60 5.95 37.57
C SER A 89 26.26 5.03 38.61
N GLY A 90 27.44 4.52 38.29
CA GLY A 90 28.18 3.60 39.18
C GLY A 90 27.80 2.11 39.05
N LEU A 91 26.82 1.76 38.23
CA LEU A 91 26.37 0.37 38.01
C LEU A 91 26.54 -0.04 36.55
N GLY A 92 27.73 -0.56 36.20
CA GLY A 92 27.98 -1.19 34.90
C GLY A 92 28.22 -0.24 33.72
N PHE A 93 28.26 -0.80 32.51
CA PHE A 93 28.56 -0.11 31.25
C PHE A 93 27.38 -0.21 30.27
N GLY A 94 26.94 0.92 29.70
CA GLY A 94 25.98 0.94 28.59
C GLY A 94 26.59 0.41 27.30
N GLY A 95 25.78 -0.09 26.38
CA GLY A 95 26.21 -0.60 25.07
C GLY A 95 26.27 -2.13 24.95
N GLY A 96 26.13 -2.84 26.08
CA GLY A 96 26.02 -4.30 26.11
C GLY A 96 24.84 -4.82 25.29
N LYS A 97 25.08 -5.89 24.53
CA LYS A 97 24.05 -6.58 23.74
C LYS A 97 23.16 -7.41 24.64
N GLN A 98 21.86 -7.13 24.62
CA GLN A 98 20.87 -7.85 25.43
C GLN A 98 20.20 -8.98 24.65
N ASN A 99 19.86 -8.75 23.37
CA ASN A 99 19.20 -9.75 22.56
C ASN A 99 19.58 -9.63 21.08
N THR A 100 19.39 -10.70 20.33
CA THR A 100 19.56 -10.74 18.87
C THR A 100 18.55 -11.70 18.28
N GLU A 101 17.67 -11.19 17.43
CA GLU A 101 16.61 -11.95 16.79
C GLU A 101 16.53 -11.62 15.31
N THR A 102 16.18 -12.60 14.49
CA THR A 102 15.88 -12.39 13.07
C THR A 102 14.37 -12.27 12.90
N LEU A 103 13.92 -11.14 12.39
CA LEU A 103 12.54 -10.83 12.10
C LEU A 103 12.31 -10.84 10.59
N ARG A 104 11.15 -11.34 10.16
CA ARG A 104 10.74 -11.32 8.76
C ARG A 104 9.24 -11.07 8.67
N TRP A 105 8.87 -9.92 8.14
CA TRP A 105 7.46 -9.58 7.93
C TRP A 105 6.93 -10.23 6.65
N GLN A 106 5.72 -10.78 6.73
CA GLN A 106 5.01 -11.40 5.62
C GLN A 106 3.59 -10.88 5.53
N ARG A 107 3.13 -10.56 4.33
CA ARG A 107 1.74 -10.20 4.08
C ARG A 107 1.00 -11.36 3.43
N LYS A 108 -0.14 -11.75 3.99
CA LYS A 108 -1.05 -12.73 3.40
C LYS A 108 -2.48 -12.19 3.46
N ASN A 109 -3.07 -11.98 2.29
CA ASN A 109 -4.33 -11.26 2.12
C ASN A 109 -4.23 -9.86 2.76
N ASP A 110 -5.14 -9.57 3.69
CA ASP A 110 -5.22 -8.29 4.41
C ASP A 110 -4.49 -8.32 5.78
N ASN A 111 -3.72 -9.37 6.06
CA ASN A 111 -3.01 -9.54 7.33
C ASN A 111 -1.49 -9.51 7.15
N VAL A 112 -0.80 -9.00 8.17
CA VAL A 112 0.66 -8.96 8.29
C VAL A 112 1.09 -9.87 9.44
N PHE A 113 2.12 -10.67 9.21
CA PHE A 113 2.73 -11.65 10.11
C PHE A 113 4.22 -11.35 10.28
#